data_AF-A0A0W1AZM1-F1
#
_entry.id   AF-A0A0W1AZM1-F1
#
_cell.length_a   1.000
_cell.length_b   1.000
_cell.length_c   1.000
_cell.angle_alpha   90.00
_cell.angle_beta   90.00
_cell.angle_gamma   90.00
#
_symmetry.space_group_name_H-M   'P 1'
#
loop_
_entity.id
_entity.type
_entity.pdbx_description
1 polymer ?
#
loop_
_entity_poly.entity_id
_entity_poly.type
_entity_poly.pdbx_seq_one_letter_code
_entity_poly.pdbx_strand_id
1 'polypeptide(L)'
;MKRPLGVTLISCFYIFGAVALIVTAIFFNADADEFGIADRFGLPNFPEQLFRVILAINSLVLSYGYMRLKKWGFWLMIMYSFGFGLISYNLLYSQNQQPFIGNLIWSAIVLIYSFFVRKSFFLTEKNG
;
A
#
# COMPACT_ATOMS: atom_id res chain seq x y z
N MET A 1 9.52 -22.70 -5.62
CA MET A 1 8.22 -22.81 -4.93
C MET A 1 7.18 -22.03 -5.71
N LYS A 2 5.94 -22.53 -5.81
CA LYS A 2 4.87 -21.77 -6.47
C LYS A 2 4.54 -20.55 -5.61
N ARG A 3 4.47 -19.37 -6.23
CA ARG A 3 4.12 -18.12 -5.52
C ARG A 3 2.71 -18.26 -4.91
N PRO A 4 2.51 -17.93 -3.62
CA PRO A 4 1.18 -17.95 -3.02
C PRO A 4 0.21 -17.04 -3.78
N LEU A 5 -1.04 -17.48 -3.93
CA LEU A 5 -2.02 -16.73 -4.71
C LEU A 5 -2.31 -15.35 -4.12
N GLY A 6 -2.40 -15.24 -2.80
CA GLY A 6 -2.61 -13.95 -2.13
C GLY A 6 -1.43 -12.99 -2.30
N VAL A 7 -0.19 -13.47 -2.45
CA VAL A 7 0.94 -12.59 -2.81
C VAL A 7 0.72 -11.94 -4.17
N THR A 8 0.22 -12.72 -5.14
CA THR A 8 -0.11 -12.21 -6.47
C THR A 8 -1.25 -11.20 -6.39
N LEU A 9 -2.33 -11.54 -5.69
CA LEU A 9 -3.51 -10.69 -5.57
C LEU A 9 -3.20 -9.35 -4.89
N ILE A 10 -2.46 -9.37 -3.77
CA ILE A 10 -2.02 -8.16 -3.07
C ILE A 10 -1.12 -7.32 -3.98
N SER A 11 -0.17 -7.94 -4.68
CA SER A 11 0.72 -7.21 -5.59
C SER A 11 -0.07 -6.55 -6.72
N CYS A 12 -0.99 -7.27 -7.36
CA CYS A 12 -1.85 -6.73 -8.41
C CYS A 12 -2.74 -5.59 -7.89
N PHE A 13 -3.24 -5.68 -6.66
CA PHE A 13 -4.01 -4.60 -6.03
C PHE A 13 -3.16 -3.31 -5.90
N TYR A 14 -1.93 -3.41 -5.41
CA TYR A 14 -1.03 -2.26 -5.30
C TYR A 14 -0.57 -1.71 -6.66
N ILE A 15 -0.33 -2.57 -7.65
CA ILE A 15 -0.01 -2.15 -9.02
C ILE A 15 -1.20 -1.41 -9.63
N PHE A 16 -2.41 -1.96 -9.50
CA PHE A 16 -3.62 -1.31 -9.98
C PHE A 16 -3.84 0.05 -9.30
N GLY A 17 -3.66 0.12 -7.98
CA GLY A 17 -3.71 1.36 -7.22
C GLY A 17 -2.68 2.39 -7.71
N ALA A 18 -1.44 1.96 -8.00
CA ALA A 18 -0.42 2.84 -8.55
C ALA A 18 -0.79 3.39 -9.94
N VAL A 19 -1.34 2.54 -10.82
CA VAL A 19 -1.84 2.98 -12.13
C VAL A 19 -2.98 3.99 -11.95
N ALA A 20 -3.92 3.72 -11.05
CA ALA A 20 -5.02 4.65 -10.75
C ALA A 20 -4.48 6.00 -10.26
N LEU A 21 -3.50 6.01 -9.36
CA LEU A 21 -2.86 7.24 -8.85
C LEU A 21 -2.16 8.03 -9.96
N ILE A 22 -1.47 7.37 -10.88
CA ILE A 22 -0.81 8.05 -12.02
C ILE A 22 -1.86 8.66 -12.96
N VAL A 23 -2.91 7.90 -13.29
CA VAL A 23 -4.00 8.37 -14.15
C VAL A 23 -4.69 9.57 -13.51
N THR A 24 -5.04 9.50 -12.22
CA THR A 24 -5.70 10.60 -11.52
C THR A 24 -4.78 11.78 -11.22
N ALA A 25 -3.45 11.59 -11.21
CA ALA A 25 -2.50 12.70 -11.11
C ALA A 25 -2.35 13.46 -12.44
N ILE A 26 -2.53 12.82 -13.59
CA ILE A 26 -2.32 13.45 -14.91
C ILE A 26 -3.63 14.03 -15.46
N PHE A 27 -4.73 13.29 -15.37
CA PHE A 27 -5.96 13.59 -16.11
C PHE A 27 -7.07 14.23 -15.28
N PHE A 28 -6.96 14.23 -13.95
CA PHE A 28 -8.01 14.70 -13.05
C PHE A 28 -7.51 15.85 -12.19
N ASN A 29 -8.43 16.74 -11.81
CA ASN A 29 -8.10 17.79 -10.85
C ASN A 29 -7.83 17.13 -9.49
N ALA A 30 -6.62 17.31 -8.98
CA ALA A 30 -6.15 16.67 -7.76
C ALA A 30 -6.98 17.11 -6.54
N ASP A 31 -7.45 18.36 -6.54
CA ASP A 31 -8.12 19.02 -5.41
C ASP A 31 -9.66 18.91 -5.46
N ALA A 32 -10.21 17.99 -6.26
CA ALA A 32 -11.65 17.85 -6.44
C ALA A 32 -12.36 17.06 -5.31
N ASP A 33 -11.61 16.28 -4.52
CA ASP A 33 -12.15 15.46 -3.42
C ASP A 33 -12.09 16.21 -2.07
N GLU A 34 -13.10 16.00 -1.22
CA GLU A 34 -13.15 16.52 0.16
C GLU A 34 -11.99 15.99 1.04
N PHE A 35 -11.51 14.78 0.74
CA PHE A 35 -10.30 14.19 1.33
C PHE A 35 -9.38 13.64 0.23
N GLY A 36 -8.31 14.39 -0.05
CA GLY A 36 -7.23 14.00 -0.94
C GLY A 36 -6.50 12.75 -0.45
N ILE A 37 -5.69 12.16 -1.33
CA ILE A 37 -4.81 11.05 -1.00
C ILE A 37 -3.80 11.47 0.06
N ALA A 38 -3.29 12.69 0.04
CA ALA A 38 -2.38 13.22 1.06
C ALA A 38 -3.06 13.31 2.44
N ASP A 39 -4.33 13.74 2.51
CA ASP A 39 -5.13 13.75 3.74
C ASP A 39 -5.26 12.34 4.33
N ARG A 40 -5.47 11.34 3.47
CA ARG A 40 -5.57 9.91 3.88
C ARG A 40 -4.27 9.36 4.45
N PHE A 41 -3.15 10.06 4.24
CA PHE A 41 -1.85 9.76 4.80
C PHE A 41 -1.45 10.73 5.93
N GLY A 42 -2.37 11.58 6.39
CA GLY A 42 -2.13 12.53 7.49
C GLY A 42 -1.28 13.75 7.09
N LEU A 43 -1.23 14.08 5.80
CA LEU A 43 -0.42 15.15 5.24
C LEU A 43 -1.28 16.19 4.49
N PRO A 44 -2.20 16.89 5.16
CA PRO A 44 -3.20 17.74 4.52
C PRO A 44 -2.62 18.94 3.74
N ASN A 45 -1.41 19.38 4.08
CA ASN A 45 -0.76 20.52 3.43
C ASN A 45 0.24 20.09 2.34
N PHE A 46 0.34 18.80 2.03
CA PHE A 46 1.28 18.31 1.04
C PHE A 46 0.66 18.38 -0.37
N PRO A 47 1.40 18.81 -1.41
CA PRO A 47 0.85 18.90 -2.76
C PRO A 47 0.31 17.55 -3.27
N GLU A 48 -1.00 17.47 -3.45
CA GLU A 48 -1.74 16.23 -3.71
C GLU A 48 -1.23 15.50 -4.96
N GLN A 49 -1.05 16.23 -6.07
CA GLN A 49 -0.55 15.67 -7.33
C GLN A 49 0.84 15.05 -7.17
N LEU A 50 1.75 15.74 -6.47
CA LEU A 50 3.09 15.25 -6.19
C LEU A 50 3.03 14.01 -5.28
N PHE A 51 2.17 14.03 -4.26
CA PHE A 51 1.98 12.91 -3.35
C PHE A 51 1.50 11.65 -4.08
N ARG A 52 0.52 11.79 -4.99
CA ARG A 52 0.03 10.67 -5.82
C ARG A 52 1.15 10.03 -6.62
N VAL A 53 2.02 10.82 -7.25
CA VAL A 53 3.17 10.31 -8.02
C VAL A 53 4.16 9.58 -7.11
N ILE A 54 4.52 10.18 -5.97
CA ILE A 54 5.43 9.56 -4.99
C ILE A 54 4.84 8.23 -4.49
N LEU A 55 3.56 8.21 -4.12
CA LEU A 55 2.88 7.03 -3.62
C LEU A 55 2.76 5.94 -4.68
N ALA A 56 2.52 6.31 -5.95
CA ALA A 56 2.49 5.36 -7.06
C ALA A 56 3.85 4.68 -7.26
N ILE A 57 4.94 5.46 -7.28
CA ILE A 57 6.31 4.92 -7.40
C ILE A 57 6.62 3.97 -6.24
N ASN A 58 6.33 4.38 -5.00
CA ASN A 58 6.52 3.53 -3.83
C ASN A 58 5.71 2.24 -3.91
N SER A 59 4.45 2.33 -4.34
CA SER A 59 3.56 1.18 -4.52
C SER A 59 4.08 0.20 -5.57
N LEU A 60 4.67 0.68 -6.67
CA LEU A 60 5.30 -0.15 -7.69
C LEU A 60 6.57 -0.86 -7.18
N VAL A 61 7.44 -0.15 -6.47
CA VAL A 61 8.67 -0.73 -5.88
C VAL A 61 8.33 -1.82 -4.86
N LEU A 62 7.40 -1.52 -3.95
CA LEU A 62 6.93 -2.44 -2.92
C LEU A 62 6.25 -3.67 -3.53
N SER A 63 5.33 -3.47 -4.48
CA SER A 63 4.64 -4.58 -5.14
C SER A 63 5.58 -5.44 -5.97
N TYR A 64 6.57 -4.86 -6.66
CA TYR A 64 7.60 -5.62 -7.38
C TYR A 64 8.39 -6.54 -6.43
N GLY A 65 8.91 -5.99 -5.33
CA GLY A 65 9.67 -6.76 -4.36
C GLY A 65 8.84 -7.88 -3.73
N TYR A 66 7.59 -7.58 -3.37
CA TYR A 66 6.66 -8.53 -2.77
C TYR A 66 6.26 -9.64 -3.76
N MET A 67 5.94 -9.29 -5.01
CA MET A 67 5.57 -10.20 -6.08
C MET A 67 6.69 -11.17 -6.47
N ARG A 68 7.96 -10.75 -6.30
CA ARG A 68 9.16 -11.55 -6.54
C ARG A 68 9.62 -12.35 -5.31
N LEU A 69 8.84 -12.34 -4.22
CA LEU A 69 9.15 -13.03 -2.96
C LEU A 69 10.52 -12.64 -2.38
N LYS A 70 10.96 -11.40 -2.59
CA LYS A 70 12.25 -10.91 -2.05
C LYS A 70 12.09 -10.52 -0.58
N LYS A 71 13.12 -10.78 0.24
CA LYS A 71 13.11 -10.41 1.67
C LYS A 71 12.89 -8.91 1.90
N TRP A 72 13.55 -8.07 1.12
CA TRP A 72 13.34 -6.61 1.22
C TRP A 72 11.90 -6.21 0.87
N GLY A 73 11.28 -6.85 -0.13
CA GLY A 73 9.88 -6.64 -0.49
C GLY A 73 8.89 -7.07 0.60
N PHE A 74 9.21 -8.16 1.32
CA PHE A 74 8.45 -8.55 2.52
C PHE A 74 8.50 -7.47 3.60
N TRP A 75 9.70 -7.00 3.96
CA TRP A 75 9.85 -5.98 5.00
C TRP A 75 9.20 -4.65 4.62
N LEU A 76 9.34 -4.21 3.36
CA LEU A 76 8.65 -3.02 2.87
C LEU A 76 7.13 -3.17 2.97
N MET A 77 6.56 -4.33 2.59
CA MET A 77 5.13 -4.57 2.73
C MET A 77 4.66 -4.51 4.19
N ILE A 78 5.41 -5.13 5.11
CA ILE A 78 5.09 -5.08 6.54
C ILE A 78 5.15 -3.64 7.07
N MET A 79 6.23 -2.91 6.79
CA MET A 79 6.39 -1.52 7.22
C MET A 79 5.28 -0.62 6.66
N TYR A 80 4.98 -0.75 5.37
CA TYR A 80 3.94 0.01 4.70
C TYR A 80 2.57 -0.26 5.31
N SER A 81 2.15 -1.53 5.41
CA SER A 81 0.83 -1.86 5.94
C SER A 81 0.69 -1.54 7.43
N PHE A 82 1.76 -1.68 8.22
CA PHE A 82 1.73 -1.28 9.62
C PHE A 82 1.64 0.24 9.77
N GLY A 83 2.49 0.99 9.09
CA GLY A 83 2.48 2.46 9.14
C GLY A 83 1.17 3.05 8.62
N PHE A 84 0.70 2.60 7.46
CA PHE A 84 -0.56 3.06 6.88
C PHE A 84 -1.77 2.67 7.74
N GLY A 85 -1.75 1.48 8.35
CA GLY A 85 -2.76 1.06 9.33
C GLY A 85 -2.80 1.96 10.55
N LEU A 86 -1.64 2.32 11.13
CA LEU A 86 -1.56 3.25 12.26
C LEU A 86 -2.07 4.65 11.90
N ILE A 87 -1.68 5.18 10.73
CA ILE A 87 -2.17 6.49 10.26
C ILE A 87 -3.69 6.44 10.11
N SER A 88 -4.21 5.38 9.47
CA SER A 88 -5.66 5.20 9.28
C SER A 88 -6.42 5.07 10.59
N TYR A 89 -5.85 4.39 11.60
CA TYR A 89 -6.43 4.29 12.93
C TYR A 89 -6.52 5.66 13.63
N ASN A 90 -5.45 6.46 13.57
CA ASN A 90 -5.44 7.81 14.15
C ASN A 90 -6.46 8.73 13.44
N LEU A 91 -6.51 8.68 12.11
CA LEU A 91 -7.47 9.47 11.33
C LEU A 91 -8.91 9.07 11.61
N LEU A 92 -9.19 7.76 11.74
CA LEU A 92 -10.52 7.25 12.11
C LEU A 92 -10.99 7.82 13.45
N TYR A 93 -10.11 7.87 14.44
CA TYR A 93 -10.45 8.45 15.75
C TYR A 93 -10.78 9.94 15.65
N SER A 94 -10.09 10.68 14.78
CA SER A 94 -10.26 12.13 14.64
C SER A 94 -11.43 12.58 13.74
N GLN A 95 -11.77 11.79 12.71
CA GLN A 95 -12.73 12.22 11.68
C GLN A 95 -13.95 11.29 11.54
N ASN A 96 -13.93 10.09 12.14
CA ASN A 96 -15.04 9.12 12.24
C ASN A 96 -15.82 8.89 10.93
N GLN A 97 -15.15 8.94 9.78
CA GLN A 97 -15.74 8.82 8.45
C GLN A 97 -15.00 7.80 7.57
N GLN A 98 -15.65 7.37 6.49
CA GLN A 98 -14.96 6.69 5.39
C GLN A 98 -13.97 7.68 4.76
N PRO A 99 -12.78 7.25 4.29
CA PRO A 99 -12.38 5.87 3.95
C PRO A 99 -11.49 5.15 5.00
N PHE A 100 -11.27 5.73 6.18
CA PHE A 100 -10.23 5.27 7.11
C PHE A 100 -10.44 3.85 7.65
N ILE A 101 -11.70 3.44 7.86
CA ILE A 101 -12.01 2.09 8.34
C ILE A 101 -11.64 1.00 7.33
N GLY A 102 -11.87 1.25 6.03
CA GLY A 102 -11.50 0.33 4.95
C GLY A 102 -9.99 0.17 4.84
N ASN A 103 -9.25 1.29 4.95
CA ASN A 103 -7.79 1.29 4.93
C ASN A 103 -7.19 0.50 6.10
N LEU A 104 -7.77 0.63 7.29
CA LEU A 104 -7.35 -0.12 8.47
C LEU A 104 -7.57 -1.63 8.30
N ILE A 105 -8.77 -2.03 7.86
CA ILE A 105 -9.11 -3.44 7.60
C ILE A 105 -8.19 -4.03 6.53
N TRP A 106 -8.01 -3.32 5.41
CA TRP A 106 -7.14 -3.78 4.32
C TRP A 106 -5.70 -3.97 4.80
N SER A 107 -5.17 -3.01 5.54
CA SER A 107 -3.82 -3.08 6.12
C SER A 107 -3.64 -4.28 7.05
N ALA A 108 -4.64 -4.56 7.90
CA ALA A 108 -4.63 -5.72 8.78
C ALA A 108 -4.62 -7.04 8.00
N ILE A 109 -5.46 -7.16 6.96
CA ILE A 109 -5.50 -8.36 6.09
C ILE A 109 -4.13 -8.60 5.46
N VAL A 110 -3.52 -7.57 4.87
CA VAL A 110 -2.21 -7.68 4.21
C VAL A 110 -1.12 -8.06 5.20
N LEU A 111 -1.11 -7.48 6.41
CA LEU A 111 -0.15 -7.83 7.46
C LEU A 111 -0.29 -9.29 7.88
N ILE A 112 -1.49 -9.69 8.30
CA ILE A 112 -1.78 -11.05 8.79
C ILE A 112 -1.40 -12.07 7.71
N TYR A 113 -1.86 -11.86 6.48
CA TYR A 113 -1.56 -12.75 5.37
C TYR A 113 -0.05 -12.84 5.10
N SER A 114 0.65 -11.71 5.04
CA SER A 114 2.09 -11.66 4.81
C SER A 114 2.85 -12.46 5.89
N PHE A 115 2.46 -12.34 7.15
CA PHE A 115 3.03 -13.14 8.24
C PHE A 115 2.79 -14.64 8.06
N PHE A 116 1.59 -15.07 7.65
CA PHE A 116 1.30 -16.48 7.37
C PHE A 116 2.17 -17.05 6.25
N VAL A 117 2.36 -16.29 5.16
CA VAL A 117 3.16 -16.75 4.02
C VAL A 117 4.66 -16.43 4.12
N ARG A 118 5.12 -15.88 5.27
CA ARG A 118 6.49 -15.39 5.47
C ARG A 118 7.56 -16.37 5.00
N LYS A 119 7.39 -17.67 5.26
CA LYS A 119 8.36 -18.72 4.90
C LYS A 119 8.74 -18.66 3.41
N SER A 120 7.79 -18.32 2.53
CA SER A 120 8.01 -18.21 1.08
C SER A 120 9.03 -17.13 0.69
N PHE A 121 9.12 -16.07 1.49
CA PHE A 121 10.04 -14.94 1.26
C PHE A 121 11.47 -15.23 1.74
N PHE A 122 11.61 -16.06 2.77
CA PHE A 122 12.92 -16.39 3.35
C PHE A 122 13.54 -17.66 2.76
N LEU A 123 12.76 -18.53 2.11
CA LEU A 123 13.25 -19.74 1.45
C LEU A 123 13.80 -19.49 0.05
N THR A 124 13.29 -18.49 -0.68
CA THR A 124 13.66 -18.21 -2.08
C THR A 124 15.12 -17.73 -2.23
N GLU A 125 15.65 -17.03 -1.25
CA GLU A 125 17.03 -16.48 -1.30
C GLU A 125 18.10 -17.50 -0.89
N LYS A 126 17.74 -18.65 -0.30
CA LYS A 126 18.70 -19.73 -0.05
C LYS A 126 19.11 -20.48 -1.32
N ASN A 127 18.36 -20.31 -2.41
CA ASN A 127 18.46 -21.11 -3.62
C ASN A 127 18.82 -20.28 -4.88
N GLY A 128 19.20 -19.01 -4.72
CA GLY A 128 19.62 -18.14 -5.83
C GLY A 128 20.74 -17.23 -5.39
#